data_AF-A0A919AMD8-F1
#
_entry.id   AF-A0A919AMD8-F1
#
_cell.length_a   1.000
_cell.length_b   1.000
_cell.length_c   1.000
_cell.angle_alpha   90.00
_cell.angle_beta   90.00
_cell.angle_gamma   90.00
#
_symmetry.space_group_name_H-M   'P 1'
#
loop_
_entity.id
_entity.type
_entity.pdbx_description
1 polymer ?
#
loop_
_entity_poly.entity_id
_entity_poly.type
_entity_poly.pdbx_seq_one_letter_code
_entity_poly.pdbx_strand_id
1 'polypeptide(L)'
;MSSEPDAYTGQTLCGSGWRSPLRAFLRTETGGAAVLVASALAALVWVNVAPSAYTSFWDTRLSVRFGAYGISLGLREWVNSGLMTFFFFVVGLEARREFDVGELRERKRFALPLVAGLCGMIVPIALYLAVNAGHGSEQGWGAAMSTDTAFALGVLAVVGRGMPPGLRVFILLLTVVDDFFSLGVIAFAYSDRIAVPPLVVAIGTLALVLLARRLDVRRGSVYALLGVVAWVALLESGVDPVVIGLALGLLTYAYPAARADLEHASGLFRLFREQPTPELERSVRAGIASAISPNDRLQRIYHPWTSYLIVPLFALANAGIEISSDQLARAFTSPVTLGILVAYVLGKPLGILGACALATLASRGGLRLPVGWGAATAGGALCGVGFTVSLLIATLAFHGARLDEAKIGILATLVCSFLTARLVTAVIGLLPAPLRLRALLGKAEMIVDLAVPVDPDRDHIRGPHHASVTVVEYGDYECPYCGQVEPVVRELLADFGDVRYVWRHLPLTDVHIHAQLAAEASEAAARQGRFWDMHDLLLSRQEALRIEDLYTHAADIGLDMERFERDMRAHAGAARIAENVDSADLSSVAGTPTFFINGRRHHGAYNLTSLTAAVRAARERASVTT
;
A
#
# COMPACT_ATOMS: atom_id res chain seq x y z
N MET A 1 -54.96 17.29 27.47
CA MET A 1 -55.35 15.87 27.45
C MET A 1 -54.20 15.10 26.81
N SER A 2 -53.57 14.26 27.61
CA SER A 2 -52.40 13.43 27.37
C SER A 2 -52.70 12.24 26.43
N SER A 3 -51.71 11.81 25.64
CA SER A 3 -51.35 10.39 25.44
C SER A 3 -50.03 10.28 24.67
N GLU A 4 -49.25 9.31 25.09
CA GLU A 4 -47.82 9.04 24.86
C GLU A 4 -47.48 8.64 23.41
N PRO A 5 -46.20 8.76 22.98
CA PRO A 5 -45.64 7.91 21.96
C PRO A 5 -45.07 6.62 22.60
N ASP A 6 -45.52 5.48 22.08
CA ASP A 6 -45.09 4.13 22.41
C ASP A 6 -43.57 3.99 22.57
N ALA A 7 -43.15 3.68 23.79
CA ALA A 7 -41.90 3.00 24.07
C ALA A 7 -42.08 1.52 23.76
N TYR A 8 -41.35 0.96 22.80
CA TYR A 8 -40.80 -0.41 22.77
C TYR A 8 -40.15 -0.67 21.39
N THR A 9 -39.07 0.04 21.06
CA THR A 9 -38.03 -0.50 20.20
C THR A 9 -36.79 -0.70 21.07
N GLY A 10 -36.59 -1.94 21.52
CA GLY A 10 -35.43 -2.36 22.29
C GLY A 10 -34.13 -2.36 21.48
N GLN A 11 -33.83 -1.28 20.76
CA GLN A 11 -32.49 -1.01 20.26
C GLN A 11 -31.73 -0.28 21.35
N THR A 12 -30.95 -1.04 22.11
CA THR A 12 -29.85 -0.46 22.88
C THR A 12 -28.92 0.20 21.86
N LEU A 13 -28.94 1.53 21.79
CA LEU A 13 -27.92 2.35 21.13
C LEU A 13 -26.59 2.22 21.90
N CYS A 14 -26.04 1.02 21.93
CA CYS A 14 -24.68 0.76 22.37
C CYS A 14 -23.84 0.49 21.13
N GLY A 15 -23.07 1.51 20.71
CA GLY A 15 -21.92 1.28 19.84
C GLY A 15 -21.76 2.15 18.60
N SER A 16 -22.03 3.46 18.65
CA SER A 16 -21.49 4.37 17.61
C SER A 16 -21.03 5.74 18.11
N GLY A 17 -21.14 6.03 19.40
CA GLY A 17 -20.48 7.18 20.02
C GLY A 17 -19.06 6.81 20.46
N TRP A 18 -18.05 7.55 19.98
CA TRP A 18 -16.63 7.54 20.41
C TRP A 18 -15.64 6.71 19.57
N ARG A 19 -15.71 6.81 18.25
CA ARG A 19 -14.45 6.84 17.49
C ARG A 19 -13.83 8.22 17.71
N SER A 20 -12.96 8.37 18.70
CA SER A 20 -12.29 9.66 18.94
C SER A 20 -11.56 10.09 17.66
N PRO A 21 -11.63 11.37 17.25
CA PRO A 21 -10.89 11.88 16.09
C PRO A 21 -9.39 11.55 16.15
N LEU A 22 -8.86 11.49 17.37
CA LEU A 22 -7.49 11.05 17.67
C LEU A 22 -7.23 9.59 17.25
N ARG A 23 -8.16 8.64 17.47
CA ARG A 23 -8.03 7.25 17.00
C ARG A 23 -8.16 7.13 15.47
N ALA A 24 -8.88 8.02 14.81
CA ALA A 24 -8.94 8.05 13.35
C ALA A 24 -7.63 8.61 12.74
N PHE A 25 -7.07 9.65 13.37
CA PHE A 25 -5.77 10.24 13.01
C PHE A 25 -4.59 9.30 13.31
N LEU A 26 -4.61 8.58 14.43
CA LEU A 26 -3.64 7.53 14.77
C LEU A 26 -3.84 6.23 13.97
N ARG A 27 -4.62 6.24 12.89
CA ARG A 27 -4.67 5.12 11.92
C ARG A 27 -4.16 5.52 10.54
N THR A 28 -3.75 6.77 10.35
CA THR A 28 -3.20 7.26 9.08
C THR A 28 -1.68 7.32 9.16
N GLU A 29 -1.01 7.17 8.01
CA GLU A 29 0.46 7.31 7.88
C GLU A 29 0.97 8.64 8.48
N THR A 30 0.17 9.70 8.37
CA THR A 30 0.43 11.00 8.98
C THR A 30 0.46 10.96 10.50
N GLY A 31 -0.42 10.16 11.13
CA GLY A 31 -0.40 9.97 12.57
C GLY A 31 0.86 9.24 13.03
N GLY A 32 1.32 8.25 12.26
CA GLY A 32 2.59 7.55 12.53
C GLY A 32 3.79 8.49 12.48
N ALA A 33 3.88 9.30 11.41
CA ALA A 33 4.94 10.31 11.27
C ALA A 33 4.93 11.34 12.41
N ALA A 34 3.75 11.79 12.87
CA ALA A 34 3.66 12.72 14.00
C ALA A 34 4.17 12.13 15.32
N VAL A 35 3.83 10.87 15.62
CA VAL A 35 4.33 10.16 16.81
C VAL A 35 5.85 9.95 16.74
N LEU A 36 6.36 9.66 15.54
CA LEU A 36 7.78 9.53 15.28
C LEU A 36 8.53 10.84 15.54
N VAL A 37 8.04 11.97 15.02
CA VAL A 37 8.58 13.32 15.30
C VAL A 37 8.57 13.60 16.80
N ALA A 38 7.45 13.36 17.48
CA ALA A 38 7.33 13.58 18.92
C ALA A 38 8.38 12.76 19.70
N SER A 39 8.64 11.54 19.28
CA SER A 39 9.63 10.66 19.92
C SER A 39 11.06 11.10 19.65
N ALA A 40 11.38 11.55 18.43
CA ALA A 40 12.68 12.14 18.13
C ALA A 40 12.93 13.43 18.92
N LEU A 41 11.92 14.30 19.04
CA LEU A 41 12.01 15.51 19.88
C LEU A 41 12.15 15.16 21.36
N ALA A 42 11.43 14.16 21.85
CA ALA A 42 11.58 13.68 23.22
C ALA A 42 13.00 13.14 23.49
N ALA A 43 13.60 12.43 22.52
CA ALA A 43 14.99 11.98 22.61
C ALA A 43 15.95 13.17 22.76
N LEU A 44 15.75 14.19 21.93
CA LEU A 44 16.55 15.41 21.93
C LEU A 44 16.42 16.20 23.23
N VAL A 45 15.20 16.33 23.77
CA VAL A 45 14.98 16.98 25.06
C VAL A 45 15.63 16.16 26.18
N TRP A 46 15.42 14.84 26.21
CA TRP A 46 15.91 14.00 27.29
C TRP A 46 17.45 13.99 27.37
N VAL A 47 18.14 13.79 26.26
CA VAL A 47 19.61 13.76 26.25
C VAL A 47 20.23 15.10 26.67
N ASN A 48 19.56 16.23 26.40
CA ASN A 48 20.06 17.56 26.76
C ASN A 48 19.70 17.98 28.19
N VAL A 49 18.58 17.50 28.73
CA VAL A 49 18.17 17.77 30.12
C VAL A 49 18.91 16.89 31.11
N ALA A 50 19.11 15.61 30.77
CA ALA A 50 19.77 14.64 31.65
C ALA A 50 20.64 13.65 30.83
N PRO A 51 21.82 14.08 30.36
CA PRO A 51 22.69 13.26 29.51
C PRO A 51 23.09 11.94 30.15
N SER A 52 23.44 11.96 31.44
CA SER A 52 23.83 10.76 32.20
C SER A 52 22.67 9.78 32.42
N ALA A 53 21.45 10.29 32.61
CA ALA A 53 20.27 9.44 32.74
C ALA A 53 19.90 8.78 31.40
N TYR A 54 20.00 9.53 30.30
CA TYR A 54 19.74 9.02 28.95
C TYR A 54 20.72 7.91 28.57
N THR A 55 22.02 8.16 28.73
CA THR A 55 23.08 7.18 28.44
C THR A 55 22.98 5.94 29.32
N SER A 56 22.88 6.12 30.64
CA SER A 56 22.73 5.00 31.59
C SER A 56 21.51 4.12 31.32
N PHE A 57 20.37 4.73 30.95
CA PHE A 57 19.18 3.98 30.58
C PHE A 57 19.42 3.12 29.34
N TRP A 58 19.92 3.70 28.25
CA TRP A 58 20.10 2.95 26.99
C TRP A 58 21.24 1.94 27.01
N ASP A 59 22.25 2.17 27.86
CA ASP A 59 23.37 1.25 28.09
C ASP A 59 23.04 0.13 29.10
N THR A 60 21.86 0.18 29.73
CA THR A 60 21.40 -0.87 30.64
C THR A 60 21.37 -2.21 29.90
N ARG A 61 22.06 -3.22 30.45
CA ARG A 61 22.13 -4.56 29.85
C ARG A 61 20.93 -5.40 30.26
N LEU A 62 20.17 -5.85 29.27
CA LEU A 62 19.12 -6.85 29.44
C LEU A 62 19.66 -8.19 28.93
N SER A 63 19.73 -9.17 29.83
CA SER A 63 20.20 -10.52 29.49
C SER A 63 19.11 -11.56 29.68
N VAL A 64 18.99 -12.48 28.71
CA VAL A 64 18.10 -13.63 28.75
C VAL A 64 18.98 -14.88 28.69
N ARG A 65 18.97 -15.69 29.76
CA ARG A 65 19.84 -16.87 29.89
C ARG A 65 19.00 -18.13 30.11
N PHE A 66 19.33 -19.19 29.37
CA PHE A 66 18.78 -20.53 29.52
C PHE A 66 19.94 -21.52 29.73
N GLY A 67 20.20 -21.87 31.00
CA GLY A 67 21.35 -22.71 31.37
C GLY A 67 22.69 -21.99 31.10
N ALA A 68 23.59 -22.65 30.36
CA ALA A 68 24.90 -22.09 30.01
C ALA A 68 24.84 -21.09 28.84
N TYR A 69 23.76 -21.10 28.05
CA TYR A 69 23.59 -20.25 26.89
C TYR A 69 22.74 -19.03 27.25
N GLY A 70 23.08 -17.87 26.69
CA GLY A 70 22.29 -16.67 26.94
C GLY A 70 22.79 -15.48 26.14
N ILE A 71 21.86 -14.57 25.87
CA ILE A 71 22.08 -13.37 25.09
C ILE A 71 22.06 -12.20 26.05
N SER A 72 23.05 -11.31 25.95
CA SER A 72 23.16 -10.11 26.76
C SER A 72 23.38 -8.91 25.84
N LEU A 73 22.35 -8.10 25.65
CA LEU A 73 22.38 -6.91 24.79
C LEU A 73 22.01 -5.66 25.61
N GLY A 74 22.51 -4.51 25.20
CA GLY A 74 22.03 -3.22 25.71
C GLY A 74 20.58 -2.97 25.31
N LEU A 75 19.85 -2.14 26.06
CA LEU A 75 18.47 -1.77 25.68
C LEU A 75 18.42 -1.17 24.28
N ARG A 76 19.42 -0.36 23.90
CA ARG A 76 19.53 0.19 22.54
C ARG A 76 19.68 -0.91 21.48
N GLU A 77 20.50 -1.92 21.73
CA GLU A 77 20.71 -3.06 20.81
C GLU A 77 19.46 -3.93 20.69
N TRP A 78 18.73 -4.16 21.80
CA TRP A 78 17.43 -4.84 21.76
C TRP A 78 16.42 -4.12 20.87
N VAL A 79 16.44 -2.79 20.85
CA VAL A 79 15.62 -2.00 19.94
C VAL A 79 16.14 -2.11 18.50
N ASN A 80 17.44 -1.90 18.29
CA ASN A 80 18.08 -1.80 16.98
C ASN A 80 18.13 -3.13 16.21
N SER A 81 18.40 -4.24 16.87
CA SER A 81 18.50 -5.56 16.23
C SER A 81 17.27 -6.43 16.51
N GLY A 82 16.63 -6.27 17.67
CA GLY A 82 15.43 -7.02 18.04
C GLY A 82 14.16 -6.41 17.43
N LEU A 83 13.75 -5.22 17.90
CA LEU A 83 12.48 -4.62 17.46
C LEU A 83 12.48 -4.23 15.99
N MET A 84 13.60 -3.73 15.45
CA MET A 84 13.69 -3.41 14.02
C MET A 84 13.55 -4.64 13.11
N THR A 85 13.77 -5.86 13.62
CA THR A 85 13.47 -7.07 12.84
C THR A 85 11.98 -7.12 12.46
N PHE A 86 11.08 -6.68 13.35
CA PHE A 86 9.65 -6.59 13.03
C PHE A 86 9.33 -5.47 12.04
N PHE A 87 10.07 -4.36 12.07
CA PHE A 87 9.96 -3.32 11.06
C PHE A 87 10.32 -3.87 9.67
N PHE A 88 11.48 -4.50 9.53
CA PHE A 88 11.90 -5.12 8.27
C PHE A 88 11.01 -6.31 7.86
N PHE A 89 10.37 -6.99 8.80
CA PHE A 89 9.34 -7.99 8.51
C PHE A 89 8.12 -7.35 7.82
N VAL A 90 7.60 -6.24 8.34
CA VAL A 90 6.49 -5.51 7.69
C VAL A 90 6.90 -4.97 6.34
N VAL A 91 8.11 -4.43 6.21
CA VAL A 91 8.67 -4.00 4.91
C VAL A 91 8.74 -5.18 3.93
N GLY A 92 9.17 -6.36 4.38
CA GLY A 92 9.21 -7.56 3.55
C GLY A 92 7.83 -8.04 3.12
N LEU A 93 6.82 -7.93 3.99
CA LEU A 93 5.42 -8.19 3.62
C LEU A 93 4.94 -7.23 2.55
N GLU A 94 5.21 -5.93 2.69
CA GLU A 94 4.81 -4.91 1.71
C GLU A 94 5.50 -5.12 0.37
N ALA A 95 6.82 -5.35 0.38
CA ALA A 95 7.57 -5.69 -0.81
C ALA A 95 6.95 -6.91 -1.52
N ARG A 96 6.65 -7.97 -0.77
CA ARG A 96 6.04 -9.18 -1.32
C ARG A 96 4.65 -8.94 -1.91
N ARG A 97 3.84 -8.13 -1.24
CA ARG A 97 2.50 -7.74 -1.68
C ARG A 97 2.54 -6.94 -2.98
N GLU A 98 3.48 -6.03 -3.11
CA GLU A 98 3.69 -5.26 -4.35
C GLU A 98 4.15 -6.14 -5.52
N PHE A 99 4.95 -7.17 -5.27
CA PHE A 99 5.35 -8.16 -6.28
C PHE A 99 4.21 -9.09 -6.71
N ASP A 100 3.35 -9.52 -5.78
CA ASP A 100 2.31 -10.51 -6.06
C ASP A 100 1.03 -9.87 -6.62
N VAL A 101 0.57 -8.74 -6.05
CA VAL A 101 -0.74 -8.12 -6.33
C VAL A 101 -0.63 -6.65 -6.77
N GLY A 102 0.48 -5.98 -6.46
CA GLY A 102 0.65 -4.54 -6.74
C GLY A 102 1.29 -4.21 -8.08
N GLU A 103 1.87 -3.00 -8.16
CA GLU A 103 2.35 -2.39 -9.41
C GLU A 103 3.65 -3.06 -9.93
N LEU A 104 4.38 -3.77 -9.06
CA LEU A 104 5.62 -4.47 -9.43
C LEU A 104 5.36 -5.82 -10.15
N ARG A 105 4.09 -6.26 -10.26
CA ARG A 105 3.71 -7.50 -10.96
C ARG A 105 4.12 -7.48 -12.44
N GLU A 106 4.01 -6.32 -13.10
CA GLU A 106 4.33 -6.19 -14.52
C GLU A 106 5.83 -5.90 -14.74
N ARG A 107 6.56 -6.90 -15.25
CA ARG A 107 8.03 -6.82 -15.46
C ARG A 107 8.49 -5.60 -16.26
N LYS A 108 7.70 -5.17 -17.26
CA LYS A 108 8.01 -4.01 -18.08
C LYS A 108 7.98 -2.72 -17.27
N ARG A 109 7.09 -2.61 -16.28
CA ARG A 109 6.90 -1.39 -15.48
C ARG A 109 7.72 -1.42 -14.19
N PHE A 110 8.07 -2.61 -13.69
CA PHE A 110 9.03 -2.81 -12.59
C PHE A 110 10.43 -2.24 -12.87
N ALA A 111 10.87 -2.28 -14.14
CA ALA A 111 12.21 -1.86 -14.52
C ALA A 111 12.51 -0.40 -14.13
N LEU A 112 11.53 0.49 -14.26
CA LEU A 112 11.73 1.91 -13.97
C LEU A 112 11.90 2.20 -12.47
N PRO A 113 10.99 1.80 -11.55
CA PRO A 113 11.20 1.93 -10.11
C PRO A 113 12.46 1.24 -9.61
N LEU A 114 12.80 0.06 -10.14
CA LEU A 114 14.02 -0.65 -9.75
C LEU A 114 15.27 0.16 -10.10
N VAL A 115 15.40 0.61 -11.35
CA VAL A 115 16.57 1.39 -11.80
C VAL A 115 16.61 2.75 -11.09
N ALA A 116 15.46 3.39 -10.87
CA ALA A 116 15.37 4.64 -10.14
C ALA A 116 15.76 4.51 -8.66
N GLY A 117 15.33 3.44 -7.97
CA GLY A 117 15.74 3.14 -6.59
C GLY A 117 17.24 2.85 -6.51
N LEU A 118 17.76 1.95 -7.35
CA LEU A 118 19.19 1.62 -7.38
C LEU A 118 20.09 2.84 -7.64
N CYS A 119 19.78 3.64 -8.65
CA CYS A 119 20.51 4.89 -8.91
C CYS A 119 20.28 5.93 -7.79
N GLY A 120 19.08 5.94 -7.20
CA GLY A 120 18.74 6.68 -6.00
C GLY A 120 19.51 6.24 -4.75
N MET A 121 20.26 5.13 -4.78
CA MET A 121 21.21 4.74 -3.75
C MET A 121 22.65 5.01 -4.20
N ILE A 122 23.02 4.59 -5.41
CA ILE A 122 24.39 4.67 -5.94
C ILE A 122 24.86 6.12 -6.06
N VAL A 123 24.03 7.04 -6.56
CA VAL A 123 24.42 8.45 -6.75
C VAL A 123 24.67 9.16 -5.42
N PRO A 124 23.78 9.07 -4.39
CA PRO A 124 24.08 9.54 -3.05
C PRO A 124 25.38 8.98 -2.45
N ILE A 125 25.61 7.67 -2.58
CA ILE A 125 26.83 7.01 -2.10
C ILE A 125 28.07 7.60 -2.76
N ALA A 126 28.05 7.76 -4.10
CA ALA A 126 29.16 8.33 -4.85
C ALA A 126 29.45 9.78 -4.42
N LEU A 127 28.41 10.60 -4.20
CA LEU A 127 28.57 11.97 -3.71
C LEU A 127 29.12 11.99 -2.27
N TYR A 128 28.64 11.12 -1.39
CA TYR A 128 29.15 11.00 -0.03
C TYR A 128 30.65 10.65 -0.02
N LEU A 129 31.04 9.66 -0.82
CA LEU A 129 32.43 9.23 -0.95
C LEU A 129 33.31 10.33 -1.56
N ALA A 130 32.80 11.08 -2.55
CA ALA A 130 33.54 12.19 -3.14
C ALA A 130 33.82 13.30 -2.13
N VAL A 131 32.85 13.63 -1.26
CA VAL A 131 33.02 14.63 -0.20
C VAL A 131 33.95 14.13 0.91
N ASN A 132 33.91 12.84 1.24
CA ASN A 132 34.68 12.25 2.34
C ASN A 132 36.03 11.65 1.91
N ALA A 133 36.39 11.72 0.61
CA ALA A 133 37.62 11.16 0.08
C ALA A 133 38.84 11.73 0.82
N GLY A 134 39.68 10.85 1.37
CA GLY A 134 40.90 11.23 2.08
C GLY A 134 40.70 11.75 3.52
N HIS A 135 39.48 11.72 4.06
CA HIS A 135 39.17 12.17 5.42
C HIS A 135 38.99 11.03 6.44
N GLY A 136 39.15 9.76 6.00
CA GLY A 136 39.09 8.58 6.87
C GLY A 136 37.70 8.27 7.43
N SER A 137 36.65 8.81 6.82
CA SER A 137 35.22 8.60 7.13
C SER A 137 34.50 7.76 6.07
N GLU A 138 35.23 7.21 5.10
CA GLU A 138 34.69 6.50 3.93
C GLU A 138 33.81 5.29 4.30
N GLN A 139 34.06 4.64 5.43
CA GLN A 139 33.32 3.47 5.92
C GLN A 139 31.82 3.72 6.17
N GLY A 140 31.39 4.97 6.32
CA GLY A 140 30.00 5.32 6.60
C GLY A 140 29.12 5.58 5.39
N TRP A 141 29.55 5.20 4.19
CA TRP A 141 28.82 5.44 2.95
C TRP A 141 27.37 4.93 2.96
N GLY A 142 27.09 3.84 3.68
CA GLY A 142 25.75 3.29 3.80
C GLY A 142 24.78 4.18 4.60
N ALA A 143 25.27 5.08 5.45
CA ALA A 143 24.40 6.05 6.14
C ALA A 143 23.75 7.05 5.15
N ALA A 144 24.31 7.19 3.96
CA ALA A 144 23.94 8.17 2.94
C ALA A 144 23.17 7.58 1.75
N MET A 145 22.36 6.52 1.94
CA MET A 145 21.64 5.86 0.83
C MET A 145 20.14 5.61 1.01
N SER A 146 19.62 5.50 2.24
CA SER A 146 18.27 4.94 2.49
C SER A 146 17.20 6.01 2.71
N THR A 147 15.97 5.77 2.29
CA THR A 147 14.85 6.72 2.45
C THR A 147 13.88 6.24 3.54
N ASP A 148 13.51 7.13 4.47
CA ASP A 148 12.49 6.81 5.47
C ASP A 148 11.07 7.01 4.91
N THR A 149 10.37 5.90 4.67
CA THR A 149 9.01 5.90 4.11
C THR A 149 8.02 6.69 4.98
N ALA A 150 8.07 6.53 6.31
CA ALA A 150 7.10 7.15 7.20
C ALA A 150 7.21 8.68 7.17
N PHE A 151 8.42 9.21 7.21
CA PHE A 151 8.68 10.63 7.09
C PHE A 151 8.43 11.16 5.67
N ALA A 152 8.87 10.46 4.62
CA ALA A 152 8.65 10.89 3.24
C ALA A 152 7.14 11.07 2.95
N LEU A 153 6.31 10.10 3.38
CA LEU A 153 4.86 10.17 3.24
C LEU A 153 4.20 11.16 4.21
N GLY A 154 4.72 11.27 5.43
CA GLY A 154 4.29 12.29 6.40
C GLY A 154 4.49 13.71 5.86
N VAL A 155 5.65 14.00 5.27
CA VAL A 155 5.94 15.28 4.62
C VAL A 155 5.08 15.46 3.36
N LEU A 156 4.90 14.42 2.56
CA LEU A 156 4.00 14.46 1.40
C LEU A 156 2.59 14.88 1.82
N ALA A 157 2.08 14.41 2.95
CA ALA A 157 0.75 14.80 3.40
C ALA A 157 0.64 16.29 3.79
N VAL A 158 1.73 16.90 4.24
CA VAL A 158 1.79 18.32 4.57
C VAL A 158 1.94 19.18 3.30
N VAL A 159 2.84 18.77 2.39
CA VAL A 159 3.19 19.54 1.19
C VAL A 159 2.26 19.25 0.01
N GLY A 160 1.61 18.09 0.00
CA GLY A 160 0.95 17.47 -1.16
C GLY A 160 -0.50 17.86 -1.42
N ARG A 161 -1.01 18.97 -0.85
CA ARG A 161 -2.41 19.42 -1.07
C ARG A 161 -2.81 19.61 -2.54
N GLY A 162 -1.85 19.71 -3.46
CA GLY A 162 -2.08 19.76 -4.91
C GLY A 162 -1.33 18.68 -5.71
N MET A 163 -0.83 17.64 -5.04
CA MET A 163 -0.07 16.57 -5.70
C MET A 163 -0.97 15.40 -6.11
N PRO A 164 -0.69 14.75 -7.25
CA PRO A 164 -1.50 13.63 -7.72
C PRO A 164 -1.36 12.42 -6.79
N PRO A 165 -2.41 11.61 -6.61
CA PRO A 165 -2.35 10.39 -5.79
C PRO A 165 -1.25 9.41 -6.22
N GLY A 166 -0.91 9.39 -7.51
CA GLY A 166 0.16 8.56 -8.06
C GLY A 166 1.55 8.85 -7.49
N LEU A 167 1.77 10.05 -6.92
CA LEU A 167 3.05 10.39 -6.30
C LEU A 167 3.29 9.58 -5.02
N ARG A 168 2.24 9.31 -4.24
CA ARG A 168 2.32 8.47 -3.04
C ARG A 168 2.73 7.04 -3.41
N VAL A 169 2.09 6.48 -4.43
CA VAL A 169 2.42 5.14 -4.95
C VAL A 169 3.86 5.11 -5.48
N PHE A 170 4.27 6.13 -6.24
CA PHE A 170 5.64 6.22 -6.75
C PHE A 170 6.69 6.23 -5.63
N ILE A 171 6.48 7.02 -4.56
CA ILE A 171 7.38 7.04 -3.40
C ILE A 171 7.40 5.68 -2.69
N LEU A 172 6.24 5.08 -2.44
CA LEU A 172 6.16 3.74 -1.83
C LEU A 172 6.95 2.69 -2.61
N LEU A 173 6.86 2.68 -3.94
CA LEU A 173 7.61 1.72 -4.77
C LEU A 173 9.12 1.96 -4.70
N LEU A 174 9.56 3.22 -4.70
CA LEU A 174 10.97 3.56 -4.55
C LEU A 174 11.51 3.14 -3.18
N THR A 175 10.76 3.41 -2.10
CA THR A 175 11.21 3.08 -0.75
C THR A 175 11.25 1.58 -0.50
N VAL A 176 10.32 0.81 -1.07
CA VAL A 176 10.36 -0.67 -1.03
C VAL A 176 11.65 -1.20 -1.65
N VAL A 177 12.05 -0.66 -2.80
CA VAL A 177 13.33 -1.04 -3.46
C VAL A 177 14.52 -0.62 -2.58
N ASP A 178 14.53 0.63 -2.10
CA ASP A 178 15.59 1.15 -1.25
C ASP A 178 15.76 0.33 0.03
N ASP A 179 14.68 -0.03 0.73
CA ASP A 179 14.75 -0.80 1.99
C ASP A 179 15.27 -2.22 1.76
N PHE A 180 14.85 -2.88 0.66
CA PHE A 180 15.33 -4.21 0.29
C PHE A 180 16.85 -4.22 0.06
N PHE A 181 17.35 -3.28 -0.73
CA PHE A 181 18.79 -3.20 -1.01
C PHE A 181 19.59 -2.65 0.18
N SER A 182 19.03 -1.72 0.96
CA SER A 182 19.69 -1.20 2.17
C SER A 182 19.93 -2.31 3.18
N LEU A 183 18.99 -3.24 3.32
CA LEU A 183 19.19 -4.40 4.19
C LEU A 183 20.25 -5.36 3.66
N GLY A 184 20.30 -5.58 2.34
CA GLY A 184 21.40 -6.32 1.72
C GLY A 184 22.76 -5.69 2.04
N VAL A 185 22.85 -4.36 1.96
CA VAL A 185 24.06 -3.62 2.34
C VAL A 185 24.40 -3.82 3.82
N ILE A 186 23.43 -3.72 4.74
CA ILE A 186 23.64 -4.01 6.17
C ILE A 186 24.20 -5.43 6.36
N ALA A 187 23.59 -6.42 5.70
CA ALA A 187 23.95 -7.82 5.81
C ALA A 187 25.35 -8.19 5.27
N PHE A 188 25.87 -7.43 4.29
CA PHE A 188 27.14 -7.76 3.64
C PHE A 188 28.27 -6.78 3.95
N ALA A 189 27.97 -5.48 4.10
CA ALA A 189 28.98 -4.44 4.27
C ALA A 189 29.20 -4.04 5.73
N TYR A 190 28.20 -4.22 6.60
CA TYR A 190 28.25 -3.83 8.02
C TYR A 190 28.16 -5.02 8.98
N SER A 191 28.45 -6.23 8.48
CA SER A 191 28.55 -7.41 9.34
C SER A 191 29.93 -7.53 9.97
N ASP A 192 29.95 -8.06 11.20
CA ASP A 192 31.16 -8.35 11.94
C ASP A 192 31.87 -9.61 11.40
N ARG A 193 32.86 -10.12 12.13
CA ARG A 193 33.54 -11.38 11.76
C ARG A 193 32.54 -12.53 11.75
N ILE A 194 32.26 -13.02 10.54
CA ILE A 194 31.22 -14.04 10.32
C ILE A 194 31.63 -15.38 10.94
N ALA A 195 30.90 -15.81 11.97
CA ALA A 195 31.02 -17.16 12.51
C ALA A 195 30.18 -18.13 11.65
N VAL A 196 30.87 -19.07 11.00
CA VAL A 196 30.26 -20.02 10.06
C VAL A 196 29.23 -20.96 10.73
N PRO A 197 29.48 -21.55 11.91
CA PRO A 197 28.54 -22.53 12.47
C PRO A 197 27.14 -21.93 12.78
N PRO A 198 27.01 -20.79 13.48
CA PRO A 198 25.71 -20.15 13.66
C PRO A 198 25.05 -19.74 12.34
N LEU A 199 25.83 -19.28 11.35
CA LEU A 199 25.30 -18.93 10.02
C LEU A 199 24.67 -20.15 9.32
N VAL A 200 25.29 -21.33 9.40
CA VAL A 200 24.73 -22.58 8.85
C VAL A 200 23.42 -22.94 9.56
N VAL A 201 23.31 -22.72 10.88
CA VAL A 201 22.05 -22.92 11.62
C VAL A 201 20.97 -21.95 11.15
N ALA A 202 21.30 -20.69 10.90
CA ALA A 202 20.34 -19.71 10.37
C ALA A 202 19.83 -20.13 8.99
N ILE A 203 20.72 -20.53 8.07
CA ILE A 203 20.37 -21.02 6.74
C ILE A 203 19.52 -22.30 6.83
N GLY A 204 19.90 -23.24 7.69
CA GLY A 204 19.14 -24.48 7.93
C GLY A 204 17.74 -24.20 8.45
N THR A 205 17.59 -23.20 9.31
CA THR A 205 16.29 -22.79 9.87
C THR A 205 15.41 -22.12 8.81
N LEU A 206 15.98 -21.31 7.93
CA LEU A 206 15.28 -20.79 6.74
C LEU A 206 14.83 -21.93 5.80
N ALA A 207 15.65 -22.97 5.61
CA ALA A 207 15.25 -24.15 4.85
C ALA A 207 14.08 -24.89 5.51
N LEU A 208 14.05 -24.98 6.85
CA LEU A 208 12.91 -25.54 7.59
C LEU A 208 11.64 -24.70 7.43
N VAL A 209 11.75 -23.37 7.38
CA VAL A 209 10.60 -22.49 7.07
C VAL A 209 10.05 -22.81 5.67
N LEU A 210 10.92 -22.95 4.67
CA LEU A 210 10.51 -23.33 3.32
C LEU A 210 9.86 -24.72 3.27
N LEU A 211 10.37 -25.68 4.05
CA LEU A 211 9.80 -27.02 4.15
C LEU A 211 8.42 -27.00 4.83
N ALA A 212 8.28 -26.32 5.97
CA ALA A 212 7.00 -26.16 6.67
C ALA A 212 5.94 -25.53 5.76
N ARG A 213 6.36 -24.55 4.95
CA ARG A 213 5.51 -23.94 3.94
C ARG A 213 5.10 -24.92 2.84
N ARG A 214 6.03 -25.73 2.32
CA ARG A 214 5.71 -26.75 1.30
C ARG A 214 4.76 -27.82 1.81
N LEU A 215 4.76 -28.09 3.12
CA LEU A 215 3.84 -29.02 3.79
C LEU A 215 2.51 -28.38 4.21
N ASP A 216 2.21 -27.16 3.73
CA ASP A 216 1.01 -26.35 4.07
C ASP A 216 0.76 -26.20 5.58
N VAL A 217 1.83 -26.05 6.37
CA VAL A 217 1.70 -25.75 7.79
C VAL A 217 1.23 -24.30 7.92
N ARG A 218 -0.02 -24.10 8.35
CA ARG A 218 -0.65 -22.77 8.50
C ARG A 218 -0.52 -22.14 9.90
N ARG A 219 0.13 -22.84 10.84
CA ARG A 219 0.27 -22.37 12.23
C ARG A 219 1.37 -21.30 12.34
N GLY A 220 0.96 -20.04 12.55
CA GLY A 220 1.88 -18.90 12.68
C GLY A 220 2.92 -19.04 13.80
N SER A 221 2.61 -19.75 14.88
CA SER A 221 3.54 -20.00 16.00
C SER A 221 4.78 -20.80 15.59
N VAL A 222 4.66 -21.71 14.61
CA VAL A 222 5.79 -22.48 14.09
C VAL A 222 6.80 -21.55 13.40
N TYR A 223 6.31 -20.66 12.54
CA TYR A 223 7.14 -19.66 11.86
C TYR A 223 7.74 -18.65 12.84
N ALA A 224 7.01 -18.27 13.89
CA ALA A 224 7.54 -17.39 14.93
C ALA A 224 8.70 -18.06 15.69
N LEU A 225 8.57 -19.34 16.07
CA LEU A 225 9.64 -20.08 16.73
C LEU A 225 10.87 -20.22 15.84
N LEU A 226 10.68 -20.62 14.58
CA LEU A 226 11.77 -20.72 13.61
C LEU A 226 12.43 -19.35 13.35
N GLY A 227 11.64 -18.29 13.32
CA GLY A 227 12.13 -16.91 13.21
C GLY A 227 13.02 -16.52 14.38
N VAL A 228 12.63 -16.85 15.63
CA VAL A 228 13.45 -16.60 16.83
C VAL A 228 14.76 -17.41 16.76
N VAL A 229 14.70 -18.68 16.38
CA VAL A 229 15.91 -19.52 16.24
C VAL A 229 16.87 -18.94 15.21
N ALA A 230 16.35 -18.54 14.04
CA ALA A 230 17.15 -17.91 12.99
C ALA A 230 17.69 -16.53 13.42
N TRP A 231 16.91 -15.74 14.15
CA TRP A 231 17.34 -14.45 14.71
C TRP A 231 18.53 -14.60 15.66
N VAL A 232 18.45 -15.56 16.61
CA VAL A 232 19.56 -15.85 17.54
C VAL A 232 20.78 -16.37 16.78
N ALA A 233 20.57 -17.25 15.80
CA ALA A 233 21.66 -17.80 15.00
C ALA A 233 22.38 -16.72 14.17
N LEU A 234 21.65 -15.73 13.63
CA LEU A 234 22.25 -14.59 12.95
C LEU A 234 23.03 -13.70 13.91
N LEU A 235 22.46 -13.39 15.09
CA LEU A 235 23.13 -12.59 16.12
C LEU A 235 24.50 -13.18 16.49
N GLU A 236 24.55 -14.48 16.76
CA GLU A 236 25.78 -15.22 17.07
C GLU A 236 26.71 -15.38 15.85
N SER A 237 26.17 -15.25 14.63
CA SER A 237 26.98 -15.29 13.40
C SER A 237 27.71 -14.00 13.10
N GLY A 238 27.35 -12.88 13.73
CA GLY A 238 27.87 -11.54 13.42
C GLY A 238 27.18 -10.85 12.24
N VAL A 239 26.17 -11.46 11.64
CA VAL A 239 25.27 -10.83 10.67
C VAL A 239 24.10 -10.18 11.41
N ASP A 240 23.74 -8.95 11.06
CA ASP A 240 22.65 -8.26 11.73
C ASP A 240 21.34 -9.07 11.66
N PRO A 241 20.72 -9.40 12.80
CA PRO A 241 19.49 -10.17 12.83
C PRO A 241 18.32 -9.56 12.08
N VAL A 242 18.30 -8.25 11.80
CA VAL A 242 17.19 -7.60 11.08
C VAL A 242 16.89 -8.21 9.71
N VAL A 243 17.89 -8.87 9.11
CA VAL A 243 17.79 -9.59 7.83
C VAL A 243 16.72 -10.69 7.87
N ILE A 244 16.54 -11.36 9.02
CA ILE A 244 15.54 -12.44 9.12
C ILE A 244 14.12 -11.92 8.99
N GLY A 245 13.87 -10.69 9.44
CA GLY A 245 12.58 -10.03 9.33
C GLY A 245 12.16 -9.92 7.87
N LEU A 246 13.00 -9.28 7.05
CA LEU A 246 12.73 -9.15 5.61
C LEU A 246 12.60 -10.50 4.93
N ALA A 247 13.49 -11.46 5.24
CA ALA A 247 13.45 -12.79 4.64
C ALA A 247 12.11 -13.48 4.90
N LEU A 248 11.62 -13.48 6.14
CA LEU A 248 10.30 -14.06 6.48
C LEU A 248 9.14 -13.28 5.84
N GLY A 249 9.24 -11.96 5.75
CA GLY A 249 8.25 -11.12 5.06
C GLY A 249 8.12 -11.49 3.58
N LEU A 250 9.26 -11.59 2.88
CA LEU A 250 9.34 -11.93 1.45
C LEU A 250 8.86 -13.36 1.14
N LEU A 251 8.93 -14.26 2.12
CA LEU A 251 8.44 -15.63 2.01
C LEU A 251 6.92 -15.75 2.21
N THR A 252 6.24 -14.67 2.61
CA THR A 252 4.81 -14.64 2.93
C THR A 252 3.99 -14.06 1.78
N TYR A 253 3.37 -14.93 0.98
CA TYR A 253 2.65 -14.57 -0.25
C TYR A 253 1.40 -13.74 0.01
N ALA A 254 1.17 -12.79 -0.89
CA ALA A 254 -0.10 -12.08 -0.99
C ALA A 254 -0.90 -12.58 -2.19
N TYR A 255 -2.21 -12.65 -2.05
CA TYR A 255 -3.14 -12.97 -3.13
C TYR A 255 -4.49 -12.32 -2.82
N PRO A 256 -5.24 -11.85 -3.84
CA PRO A 256 -6.59 -11.37 -3.61
C PRO A 256 -7.48 -12.51 -3.10
N ALA A 257 -8.51 -12.17 -2.32
CA ALA A 257 -9.48 -13.17 -1.88
C ALA A 257 -10.15 -13.81 -3.10
N ALA A 258 -10.00 -15.13 -3.25
CA ALA A 258 -10.60 -15.85 -4.35
C ALA A 258 -12.11 -15.99 -4.13
N ARG A 259 -12.88 -15.96 -5.22
CA ARG A 259 -14.33 -16.12 -5.16
C ARG A 259 -14.75 -17.40 -4.44
N ALA A 260 -14.11 -18.53 -4.74
CA ALA A 260 -14.38 -19.82 -4.09
C ALA A 260 -14.16 -19.79 -2.57
N ASP A 261 -13.17 -19.03 -2.08
CA ASP A 261 -12.92 -18.89 -0.65
C ASP A 261 -14.03 -18.04 0.03
N LEU A 262 -14.53 -17.02 -0.67
CA LEU A 262 -15.63 -16.19 -0.20
C LEU A 262 -16.94 -16.98 -0.18
N GLU A 263 -17.24 -17.74 -1.24
CA GLU A 263 -18.40 -18.64 -1.30
C GLU A 263 -18.35 -19.70 -0.19
N HIS A 264 -17.17 -20.26 0.09
CA HIS A 264 -16.99 -21.18 1.21
C HIS A 264 -17.26 -20.49 2.56
N ALA A 265 -16.79 -19.26 2.76
CA ALA A 265 -17.05 -18.48 3.96
C ALA A 265 -18.56 -18.14 4.12
N SER A 266 -19.24 -17.78 3.03
CA SER A 266 -20.69 -17.58 2.99
C SER A 266 -21.43 -18.85 3.39
N GLY A 267 -21.01 -20.01 2.86
CA GLY A 267 -21.56 -21.32 3.21
C GLY A 267 -21.41 -21.64 4.69
N LEU A 268 -20.22 -21.40 5.28
CA LEU A 268 -19.99 -21.57 6.71
C LEU A 268 -20.87 -20.66 7.56
N PHE A 269 -21.03 -19.39 7.15
CA PHE A 269 -21.91 -18.45 7.84
C PHE A 269 -23.37 -18.89 7.77
N ARG A 270 -23.82 -19.41 6.61
CA ARG A 270 -25.15 -19.99 6.46
C ARG A 270 -25.37 -21.14 7.45
N LEU A 271 -24.42 -22.06 7.56
CA LEU A 271 -24.48 -23.17 8.53
C LEU A 271 -24.54 -22.67 9.98
N PHE A 272 -23.71 -21.68 10.34
CA PHE A 272 -23.76 -21.07 11.67
C PHE A 272 -25.08 -20.38 11.96
N ARG A 273 -25.68 -19.69 10.97
CA ARG A 273 -27.01 -19.08 11.11
C ARG A 273 -28.09 -20.12 11.32
N GLU A 274 -28.02 -21.25 10.63
CA GLU A 274 -28.95 -22.38 10.79
C GLU A 274 -28.74 -23.10 12.14
N GLN A 275 -27.50 -23.16 12.62
CA GLN A 275 -27.11 -23.82 13.88
C GLN A 275 -26.04 -23.00 14.62
N PRO A 276 -26.43 -22.10 15.54
CA PRO A 276 -25.51 -21.18 16.21
C PRO A 276 -24.71 -21.87 17.33
N THR A 277 -23.79 -22.77 16.94
CA THR A 277 -22.90 -23.50 17.86
C THR A 277 -21.52 -22.85 17.95
N PRO A 278 -20.82 -22.97 19.10
CA PRO A 278 -19.43 -22.48 19.24
C PRO A 278 -18.44 -23.11 18.24
N GLU A 279 -18.71 -24.34 17.79
CA GLU A 279 -17.93 -25.04 16.77
C GLU A 279 -18.05 -24.34 15.42
N LEU A 280 -19.29 -24.03 15.02
CA LEU A 280 -19.57 -23.33 13.76
C LEU A 280 -19.12 -21.87 13.80
N GLU A 281 -19.22 -21.21 14.95
CA GLU A 281 -18.62 -19.87 15.14
C GLU A 281 -17.11 -19.90 14.87
N ARG A 282 -16.40 -20.89 15.43
CA ARG A 282 -14.95 -21.06 15.22
C ARG A 282 -14.64 -21.38 13.76
N SER A 283 -15.44 -22.22 13.09
CA SER A 283 -15.23 -22.51 11.66
C SER A 283 -15.48 -21.29 10.79
N VAL A 284 -16.51 -20.48 11.07
CA VAL A 284 -16.77 -19.22 10.35
C VAL A 284 -15.61 -18.26 10.54
N ARG A 285 -15.15 -18.04 11.78
CA ARG A 285 -13.99 -17.19 12.07
C ARG A 285 -12.73 -17.68 11.33
N ALA A 286 -12.51 -18.99 11.29
CA ALA A 286 -11.37 -19.59 10.57
C ALA A 286 -11.51 -19.47 9.05
N GLY A 287 -12.71 -19.70 8.49
CA GLY A 287 -13.00 -19.62 7.05
C GLY A 287 -12.83 -18.21 6.50
N ILE A 288 -13.36 -17.20 7.22
CA ILE A 288 -13.15 -15.79 6.89
C ILE A 288 -11.66 -15.44 6.98
N ALA A 289 -10.95 -15.94 7.99
CA ALA A 289 -9.52 -15.71 8.14
C ALA A 289 -8.68 -16.43 7.07
N SER A 290 -9.13 -17.53 6.48
CA SER A 290 -8.43 -18.20 5.37
C SER A 290 -8.70 -17.60 4.00
N ALA A 291 -9.84 -16.92 3.82
CA ALA A 291 -10.18 -16.23 2.58
C ALA A 291 -9.28 -15.01 2.29
N ILE A 292 -8.59 -14.50 3.30
CA ILE A 292 -7.65 -13.39 3.17
C ILE A 292 -6.22 -13.92 3.27
N SER A 293 -5.34 -13.40 2.41
CA SER A 293 -3.94 -13.83 2.36
C SER A 293 -3.24 -13.72 3.74
N PRO A 294 -2.31 -14.63 4.06
CA PRO A 294 -1.49 -14.53 5.28
C PRO A 294 -0.76 -13.19 5.37
N ASN A 295 -0.30 -12.66 4.23
CA ASN A 295 0.37 -11.38 4.14
C ASN A 295 -0.53 -10.24 4.65
N ASP A 296 -1.73 -10.06 4.09
CA ASP A 296 -2.65 -8.98 4.49
C ASP A 296 -3.09 -9.09 5.96
N ARG A 297 -3.16 -10.32 6.50
CA ARG A 297 -3.46 -10.55 7.92
C ARG A 297 -2.31 -10.09 8.81
N LEU A 298 -1.09 -10.48 8.48
CA LEU A 298 0.10 -10.14 9.25
C LEU A 298 0.39 -8.63 9.17
N GLN A 299 0.20 -8.01 8.00
CA GLN A 299 0.31 -6.56 7.85
C GLN A 299 -0.68 -5.82 8.78
N ARG A 300 -1.96 -6.21 8.79
CA ARG A 300 -2.96 -5.58 9.68
C ARG A 300 -2.63 -5.72 11.17
N ILE A 301 -1.96 -6.81 11.55
CA ILE A 301 -1.52 -7.03 12.93
C ILE A 301 -0.30 -6.18 13.23
N TYR A 302 0.78 -6.26 12.44
CA TYR A 302 2.09 -5.70 12.78
C TYR A 302 2.30 -4.25 12.36
N HIS A 303 1.67 -3.78 11.28
CA HIS A 303 1.85 -2.40 10.79
C HIS A 303 1.57 -1.34 11.86
N PRO A 304 0.49 -1.41 12.67
CA PRO A 304 0.28 -0.45 13.76
C PRO A 304 1.38 -0.50 14.82
N TRP A 305 1.86 -1.69 15.20
CA TRP A 305 2.94 -1.82 16.18
C TRP A 305 4.26 -1.24 15.65
N THR A 306 4.55 -1.46 14.37
CA THR A 306 5.76 -0.91 13.77
C THR A 306 5.71 0.62 13.71
N SER A 307 4.59 1.19 13.24
CA SER A 307 4.45 2.64 13.08
C SER A 307 4.32 3.42 14.39
N TYR A 308 3.66 2.86 15.41
CA TYR A 308 3.32 3.60 16.64
C TYR A 308 4.14 3.22 17.87
N LEU A 309 4.85 2.08 17.84
CA LEU A 309 5.67 1.65 18.97
C LEU A 309 7.14 1.46 18.56
N ILE A 310 7.41 0.58 17.61
CA ILE A 310 8.79 0.16 17.29
C ILE A 310 9.61 1.30 16.72
N VAL A 311 9.14 1.94 15.64
CA VAL A 311 9.88 3.02 14.96
C VAL A 311 9.99 4.26 15.87
N PRO A 312 8.95 4.69 16.60
CA PRO A 312 9.06 5.73 17.60
C PRO A 312 10.05 5.42 18.75
N LEU A 313 10.05 4.18 19.25
CA LEU A 313 11.00 3.76 20.29
C LEU A 313 12.44 3.71 19.77
N PHE A 314 12.62 3.27 18.52
CA PHE A 314 13.90 3.35 17.81
C PHE A 314 14.40 4.79 17.70
N ALA A 315 13.52 5.72 17.32
CA ALA A 315 13.86 7.14 17.28
C ALA A 315 14.24 7.66 18.66
N LEU A 316 13.51 7.29 19.71
CA LEU A 316 13.81 7.67 21.09
C LEU A 316 15.21 7.20 21.52
N ALA A 317 15.60 6.00 21.10
CA ALA A 317 16.87 5.37 21.44
C ALA A 317 18.07 5.93 20.67
N ASN A 318 17.89 6.40 19.43
CA ASN A 318 18.99 6.71 18.52
C ASN A 318 19.07 8.18 18.07
N ALA A 319 17.97 8.92 18.10
CA ALA A 319 17.93 10.33 17.68
C ALA A 319 18.43 11.31 18.76
N GLY A 320 18.74 10.83 19.97
CA GLY A 320 19.34 11.65 21.02
C GLY A 320 20.75 12.12 20.63
N ILE A 321 20.91 13.44 20.53
CA ILE A 321 22.18 14.13 20.28
C ILE A 321 22.33 15.26 21.32
N GLU A 322 23.50 15.35 21.94
CA GLU A 322 23.85 16.49 22.78
C GLU A 322 24.03 17.75 21.92
N ILE A 323 23.32 18.82 22.27
CA ILE A 323 23.35 20.10 21.55
C ILE A 323 24.27 21.03 22.34
N SER A 324 25.51 21.14 21.88
CA SER A 324 26.43 22.20 22.33
C SER A 324 26.85 23.09 21.15
N SER A 325 27.12 24.37 21.41
CA SER A 325 27.54 25.33 20.38
C SER A 325 28.79 24.87 19.65
N ASP A 326 29.73 24.27 20.37
CA ASP A 326 30.96 23.70 19.82
C ASP A 326 30.71 22.45 18.96
N GLN A 327 29.85 21.52 19.40
CA GLN A 327 29.48 20.36 18.58
C GLN A 327 28.74 20.76 17.31
N LEU A 328 27.83 21.73 17.38
CA LEU A 328 27.12 22.24 16.19
C LEU A 328 28.09 22.88 15.20
N ALA A 329 29.00 23.74 15.67
CA ALA A 329 30.00 24.37 14.80
C ALA A 329 30.90 23.32 14.11
N ARG A 330 31.33 22.29 14.85
CA ARG A 330 32.08 21.15 14.31
C ARG A 330 31.25 20.31 13.33
N ALA A 331 29.99 20.04 13.66
CA ALA A 331 29.12 19.25 12.79
C ALA A 331 28.88 19.93 11.44
N PHE A 332 28.63 21.24 11.39
CA PHE A 332 28.42 21.94 10.11
C PHE A 332 29.68 22.06 9.23
N THR A 333 30.86 21.86 9.80
CA THR A 333 32.14 21.84 9.06
C THR A 333 32.65 20.43 8.82
N SER A 334 32.04 19.40 9.44
CA SER A 334 32.46 18.02 9.29
C SER A 334 32.14 17.48 7.89
N PRO A 335 33.12 16.82 7.24
CA PRO A 335 32.91 16.11 5.98
C PRO A 335 31.81 15.04 6.06
N VAL A 336 31.59 14.45 7.24
CA VAL A 336 30.55 13.43 7.45
C VAL A 336 29.17 14.05 7.31
N THR A 337 28.91 15.12 8.05
CA THR A 337 27.63 15.85 8.03
C THR A 337 27.35 16.42 6.65
N LEU A 338 28.32 17.11 6.05
CA LEU A 338 28.18 17.73 4.73
C LEU A 338 28.00 16.67 3.64
N GLY A 339 28.75 15.58 3.71
CA GLY A 339 28.61 14.45 2.79
C GLY A 339 27.22 13.84 2.84
N ILE A 340 26.67 13.60 4.03
CA ILE A 340 25.29 13.10 4.22
C ILE A 340 24.29 14.11 3.65
N LEU A 341 24.42 15.39 4.00
CA LEU A 341 23.51 16.43 3.54
C LEU A 341 23.47 16.52 2.00
N VAL A 342 24.64 16.56 1.36
CA VAL A 342 24.76 16.61 -0.11
C VAL A 342 24.20 15.35 -0.76
N ALA A 343 24.51 14.18 -0.20
CA ALA A 343 24.01 12.90 -0.72
C ALA A 343 22.48 12.82 -0.72
N TYR A 344 21.82 13.29 0.34
CA TYR A 344 20.36 13.25 0.43
C TYR A 344 19.67 14.41 -0.30
N VAL A 345 20.14 15.65 -0.13
CA VAL A 345 19.45 16.83 -0.67
C VAL A 345 19.66 16.96 -2.18
N LEU A 346 20.84 16.58 -2.69
CA LEU A 346 21.16 16.63 -4.12
C LEU A 346 21.21 15.24 -4.74
N GLY A 347 21.89 14.30 -4.09
CA GLY A 347 22.11 12.96 -4.67
C GLY A 347 20.83 12.18 -4.92
N LYS A 348 19.89 12.14 -3.97
CA LYS A 348 18.62 11.39 -4.12
C LYS A 348 17.78 11.93 -5.29
N PRO A 349 17.47 13.23 -5.37
CA PRO A 349 16.75 13.78 -6.51
C PRO A 349 17.48 13.53 -7.84
N LEU A 350 18.79 13.78 -7.90
CA LEU A 350 19.56 13.61 -9.13
C LEU A 350 19.64 12.14 -9.57
N GLY A 351 19.83 11.22 -8.63
CA GLY A 351 19.86 9.78 -8.88
C GLY A 351 18.54 9.26 -9.41
N ILE A 352 17.43 9.58 -8.73
CA ILE A 352 16.09 9.14 -9.11
C ILE A 352 15.68 9.74 -10.46
N LEU A 353 15.80 11.06 -10.62
CA LEU A 353 15.39 11.75 -11.86
C LEU A 353 16.29 11.41 -13.04
N GLY A 354 17.60 11.36 -12.82
CA GLY A 354 18.57 10.98 -13.83
C GLY A 354 18.33 9.55 -14.33
N ALA A 355 18.07 8.62 -13.41
CA ALA A 355 17.72 7.25 -13.76
C ALA A 355 16.41 7.17 -14.55
N CYS A 356 15.38 7.91 -14.14
CA CYS A 356 14.12 7.95 -14.87
C CYS A 356 14.31 8.55 -16.28
N ALA A 357 15.14 9.59 -16.41
CA ALA A 357 15.44 10.21 -17.70
C ALA A 357 16.21 9.26 -18.61
N LEU A 358 17.24 8.60 -18.07
CA LEU A 358 18.01 7.61 -18.82
C LEU A 358 17.16 6.41 -19.23
N ALA A 359 16.30 5.89 -18.35
CA ALA A 359 15.43 4.76 -18.65
C ALA A 359 14.37 5.12 -19.71
N THR A 360 13.76 6.31 -19.62
CA THR A 360 12.80 6.79 -20.64
C THR A 360 13.48 7.02 -21.99
N LEU A 361 14.70 7.57 -22.01
CA LEU A 361 15.49 7.76 -23.23
C LEU A 361 15.95 6.43 -23.85
N ALA A 362 16.51 5.53 -23.05
CA ALA A 362 17.01 4.23 -23.50
C ALA A 362 15.90 3.32 -24.04
N SER A 363 14.71 3.39 -23.45
CA SER A 363 13.53 2.67 -23.92
C SER A 363 12.81 3.33 -25.10
N ARG A 364 13.35 4.44 -25.65
CA ARG A 364 12.72 5.25 -26.71
C ARG A 364 11.26 5.64 -26.36
N GLY A 365 10.99 5.92 -25.08
CA GLY A 365 9.65 6.27 -24.58
C GLY A 365 8.74 5.09 -24.24
N GLY A 366 9.26 3.86 -24.26
CA GLY A 366 8.53 2.65 -23.86
C GLY A 366 8.35 2.51 -22.34
N LEU A 367 9.29 3.04 -21.55
CA LEU A 367 9.15 3.18 -20.09
C LEU A 367 8.75 4.62 -19.77
N ARG A 368 7.65 4.81 -19.03
CA ARG A 368 7.14 6.14 -18.64
C ARG A 368 6.93 6.19 -17.13
N LEU A 369 7.19 7.35 -16.55
CA LEU A 369 6.95 7.63 -15.13
C LEU A 369 5.44 7.62 -14.83
N PRO A 370 4.99 7.00 -13.72
CA PRO A 370 3.56 7.00 -13.34
C PRO A 370 3.03 8.41 -12.99
N VAL A 371 3.93 9.38 -12.85
CA VAL A 371 3.64 10.80 -12.58
C VAL A 371 4.42 11.70 -13.54
N GLY A 372 4.01 12.97 -13.64
CA GLY A 372 4.74 13.96 -14.41
C GLY A 372 6.10 14.32 -13.79
N TRP A 373 7.00 14.86 -14.60
CA TRP A 373 8.37 15.20 -14.19
C TRP A 373 8.45 16.17 -13.00
N GLY A 374 7.50 17.11 -12.88
CA GLY A 374 7.42 18.02 -11.74
C GLY A 374 7.06 17.27 -10.45
N ALA A 375 6.04 16.42 -10.49
CA ALA A 375 5.69 15.56 -9.37
C ALA A 375 6.83 14.57 -9.03
N ALA A 376 7.50 13.99 -10.03
CA ALA A 376 8.68 13.15 -9.82
C ALA A 376 9.82 13.90 -9.14
N THR A 377 10.03 15.18 -9.47
CA THR A 377 11.06 16.02 -8.83
C THR A 377 10.73 16.29 -7.37
N ALA A 378 9.46 16.58 -7.07
CA ALA A 378 9.00 16.69 -5.70
C ALA A 378 9.16 15.35 -4.95
N GLY A 379 8.83 14.22 -5.59
CA GLY A 379 9.02 12.89 -5.05
C GLY A 379 10.47 12.56 -4.75
N GLY A 380 11.40 12.88 -5.66
CA GLY A 380 12.84 12.69 -5.45
C GLY A 380 13.37 13.51 -4.28
N ALA A 381 12.90 14.75 -4.10
CA ALA A 381 13.23 15.58 -2.94
C ALA A 381 12.69 14.97 -1.63
N LEU A 382 11.46 14.46 -1.64
CA LEU A 382 10.87 13.77 -0.49
C LEU A 382 11.60 12.46 -0.16
N CYS A 383 12.14 11.77 -1.17
CA CYS A 383 12.98 10.59 -0.96
C CYS A 383 14.37 10.95 -0.36
N GLY A 384 14.74 12.23 -0.35
CA GLY A 384 15.93 12.74 0.35
C GLY A 384 15.81 12.74 1.88
N VAL A 385 14.75 12.18 2.46
CA VAL A 385 14.59 12.09 3.91
C VAL A 385 15.28 10.82 4.41
N GLY A 386 16.49 10.97 4.96
CA GLY A 386 17.19 9.91 5.68
C GLY A 386 16.83 9.96 7.16
N PHE A 387 16.29 8.89 7.73
CA PHE A 387 16.03 8.82 9.17
C PHE A 387 16.25 7.42 9.75
N THR A 388 15.27 6.51 9.74
CA THR A 388 15.37 5.23 10.47
C THR A 388 16.57 4.39 10.04
N VAL A 389 16.59 3.95 8.79
CA VAL A 389 17.64 3.07 8.24
C VAL A 389 18.98 3.81 8.21
N SER A 390 18.98 5.11 7.90
CA SER A 390 20.20 5.95 7.91
C SER A 390 20.82 6.03 9.31
N LEU A 391 20.01 6.22 10.36
CA LEU A 391 20.45 6.22 11.75
C LEU A 391 20.94 4.84 12.18
N LEU A 392 20.24 3.77 11.79
CA LEU A 392 20.64 2.40 12.08
C LEU A 392 22.05 2.13 11.51
N ILE A 393 22.27 2.45 10.23
CA ILE A 393 23.57 2.26 9.60
C ILE A 393 24.63 3.18 10.20
N ALA A 394 24.28 4.42 10.54
CA ALA A 394 25.22 5.31 11.23
C ALA A 394 25.70 4.72 12.56
N THR A 395 24.81 4.07 13.34
CA THR A 395 25.19 3.40 14.60
C THR A 395 26.06 2.16 14.40
N LEU A 396 26.01 1.52 13.23
CA LEU A 396 26.90 0.41 12.87
C LEU A 396 28.26 0.93 12.35
N ALA A 397 28.26 2.04 11.62
CA ALA A 397 29.43 2.56 10.92
C ALA A 397 30.32 3.49 11.76
N PHE A 398 29.75 4.19 12.73
CA PHE A 398 30.40 5.28 13.47
C PHE A 398 30.28 5.15 14.98
N HIS A 399 31.27 5.70 15.67
CA HIS A 399 31.36 5.72 17.12
C HIS A 399 31.83 7.10 17.60
N GLY A 400 31.46 7.49 18.83
CA GLY A 400 31.86 8.76 19.45
C GLY A 400 31.44 9.99 18.64
N ALA A 401 32.32 10.99 18.56
CA ALA A 401 32.01 12.28 17.93
C ALA A 401 31.54 12.17 16.46
N ARG A 402 32.10 11.21 15.69
CA ARG A 402 31.70 10.99 14.29
C ARG A 402 30.27 10.47 14.15
N LEU A 403 29.80 9.70 15.14
CA LEU A 403 28.41 9.25 15.18
C LEU A 403 27.47 10.43 15.41
N ASP A 404 27.83 11.34 16.32
CA ASP A 404 27.02 12.54 16.59
C ASP A 404 26.96 13.46 15.37
N GLU A 405 28.10 13.68 14.69
CA GLU A 405 28.15 14.40 13.41
C GLU A 405 27.24 13.76 12.35
N ALA A 406 27.31 12.43 12.19
CA ALA A 406 26.45 11.70 11.27
C ALA A 406 24.96 11.87 11.62
N LYS A 407 24.59 11.73 12.89
CA LYS A 407 23.21 11.92 13.36
C LYS A 407 22.71 13.33 13.09
N ILE A 408 23.54 14.37 13.34
CA ILE A 408 23.20 15.76 13.03
C ILE A 408 22.95 15.93 11.53
N GLY A 409 23.83 15.37 10.69
CA GLY A 409 23.67 15.40 9.23
C GLY A 409 22.35 14.75 8.80
N ILE A 410 22.04 13.57 9.33
CA ILE A 410 20.81 12.82 9.04
C ILE A 410 19.57 13.63 9.48
N LEU A 411 19.54 14.17 10.69
CA LEU A 411 18.42 15.00 11.16
C LEU A 411 18.26 16.28 10.34
N ALA A 412 19.37 16.90 9.90
CA ALA A 412 19.32 18.08 9.03
C ALA A 412 18.67 17.76 7.67
N THR A 413 18.78 16.52 7.16
CA THR A 413 18.11 16.12 5.92
C THR A 413 16.59 16.22 6.01
N LEU A 414 15.98 15.96 7.19
CA LEU A 414 14.54 16.10 7.40
C LEU A 414 14.07 17.51 7.05
N VAL A 415 14.82 18.52 7.53
CA VAL A 415 14.49 19.94 7.33
C VAL A 415 14.84 20.35 5.91
N CYS A 416 16.03 20.03 5.42
CA CYS A 416 16.48 20.44 4.09
C CYS A 416 15.62 19.82 2.98
N SER A 417 15.34 18.52 3.04
CA SER A 417 14.50 17.83 2.06
C SER A 417 13.04 18.32 2.10
N PHE A 418 12.51 18.65 3.28
CA PHE A 418 11.21 19.33 3.41
C PHE A 418 11.21 20.68 2.68
N LEU A 419 12.21 21.53 2.92
CA LEU A 419 12.32 22.85 2.30
C LEU A 419 12.48 22.74 0.79
N THR A 420 13.30 21.80 0.31
CA THR A 420 13.49 21.55 -1.13
C THR A 420 12.20 21.06 -1.77
N ALA A 421 11.49 20.12 -1.16
CA ALA A 421 10.17 19.69 -1.65
C ALA A 421 9.16 20.86 -1.65
N ARG A 422 9.15 21.69 -0.61
CA ARG A 422 8.28 22.87 -0.53
C ARG A 422 8.60 23.91 -1.60
N LEU A 423 9.86 24.10 -1.92
CA LEU A 423 10.32 24.97 -3.01
C LEU A 423 9.87 24.44 -4.36
N VAL A 424 10.13 23.15 -4.64
CA VAL A 424 9.72 22.51 -5.91
C VAL A 424 8.21 22.61 -6.11
N THR A 425 7.43 22.31 -5.07
CA THR A 425 5.97 22.41 -5.12
C THR A 425 5.48 23.84 -5.30
N ALA A 426 6.14 24.83 -4.67
CA ALA A 426 5.84 26.25 -4.90
C ALA A 426 6.09 26.64 -6.36
N VAL A 427 7.22 26.24 -6.94
CA VAL A 427 7.57 26.51 -8.34
C VAL A 427 6.54 25.89 -9.29
N ILE A 428 6.11 24.65 -9.04
CA ILE A 428 5.03 24.01 -9.83
C ILE A 428 3.71 24.77 -9.70
N GLY A 429 3.42 25.31 -8.51
CA GLY A 429 2.22 26.11 -8.25
C GLY A 429 2.17 27.43 -9.03
N LEU A 430 3.33 27.99 -9.39
CA LEU A 430 3.45 29.21 -10.19
C LEU A 430 3.24 28.97 -11.71
N LEU A 431 3.22 27.71 -12.16
CA LEU A 431 3.04 27.38 -13.57
C LEU A 431 1.59 27.64 -14.04
N PRO A 432 1.40 28.09 -15.29
CA PRO A 432 0.09 28.12 -15.94
C PRO A 432 -0.59 26.75 -15.91
N ALA A 433 -1.93 26.72 -15.81
CA ALA A 433 -2.73 25.50 -15.70
C ALA A 433 -2.35 24.34 -16.64
N PRO A 434 -2.15 24.53 -17.97
CA PRO A 434 -1.79 23.43 -18.86
C PRO A 434 -0.39 22.86 -18.61
N LEU A 435 0.57 23.72 -18.23
CA LEU A 435 1.93 23.29 -17.91
C LEU A 435 1.97 22.60 -16.55
N ARG A 436 1.17 23.08 -15.58
CA ARG A 436 1.04 22.45 -14.27
C ARG A 436 0.47 21.05 -14.36
N LEU A 437 -0.60 20.82 -15.13
CA LEU A 437 -1.17 19.49 -15.34
C LEU A 437 -0.16 18.53 -15.98
N ARG A 438 0.57 18.98 -17.02
CA ARG A 438 1.66 18.19 -17.62
C ARG A 438 2.77 17.86 -16.63
N ALA A 439 3.16 18.82 -15.80
CA ALA A 439 4.20 18.64 -14.79
C ALA A 439 3.79 17.66 -13.67
N LEU A 440 2.50 17.59 -13.33
CA LEU A 440 1.99 16.73 -12.26
C LEU A 440 1.61 15.33 -12.76
N LEU A 441 0.87 15.23 -13.86
CA LEU A 441 0.26 13.96 -14.31
C LEU A 441 1.11 13.20 -15.32
N GLY A 442 1.93 13.90 -16.12
CA GLY A 442 2.74 13.26 -17.16
C GLY A 442 1.89 12.63 -18.27
N LYS A 443 2.52 11.76 -19.09
CA LYS A 443 1.91 11.09 -20.26
C LYS A 443 1.88 9.56 -20.15
N ALA A 444 2.02 9.00 -18.95
CA ALA A 444 2.12 7.56 -18.80
C ALA A 444 0.76 6.86 -18.83
N GLU A 445 0.72 5.71 -19.50
CA GLU A 445 -0.40 4.76 -19.46
C GLU A 445 -0.32 3.95 -18.16
N MET A 446 -1.40 3.93 -17.38
CA MET A 446 -1.48 3.20 -16.10
C MET A 446 -1.77 1.71 -16.31
N ILE A 447 -1.64 0.90 -15.26
CA ILE A 447 -1.89 -0.55 -15.35
C ILE A 447 -3.36 -0.75 -15.72
N VAL A 448 -3.59 -1.56 -16.74
CA VAL A 448 -4.91 -2.05 -17.10
C VAL A 448 -5.12 -3.32 -16.30
N ASP A 449 -5.90 -3.22 -15.23
CA ASP A 449 -6.34 -4.35 -14.39
C ASP A 449 -7.46 -5.16 -15.06
N LEU A 450 -8.17 -4.54 -16.01
CA LEU A 450 -9.24 -5.16 -16.77
C LEU A 450 -8.64 -6.10 -17.83
N ALA A 451 -8.73 -7.42 -17.61
CA ALA A 451 -8.10 -8.42 -18.47
C ALA A 451 -8.72 -8.48 -19.87
N VAL A 452 -10.04 -8.32 -19.97
CA VAL A 452 -10.78 -8.31 -21.23
C VAL A 452 -11.20 -6.88 -21.57
N PRO A 453 -10.65 -6.25 -22.62
CA PRO A 453 -10.96 -4.88 -22.99
C PRO A 453 -12.44 -4.70 -23.32
N VAL A 454 -12.90 -3.45 -23.31
CA VAL A 454 -14.28 -3.12 -23.69
C VAL A 454 -14.44 -3.32 -25.20
N ASP A 455 -15.46 -4.09 -25.57
CA ASP A 455 -15.82 -4.38 -26.96
C ASP A 455 -17.16 -3.68 -27.29
N PRO A 456 -17.16 -2.64 -28.15
CA PRO A 456 -18.38 -1.89 -28.48
C PRO A 456 -19.49 -2.71 -29.14
N ASP A 457 -19.16 -3.84 -29.77
CA ASP A 457 -20.14 -4.68 -30.46
C ASP A 457 -20.78 -5.70 -29.51
N ARG A 458 -20.18 -5.92 -28.33
CA ARG A 458 -20.59 -6.96 -27.37
C ARG A 458 -21.00 -6.43 -26.00
N ASP A 459 -20.38 -5.36 -25.53
CA ASP A 459 -20.64 -4.76 -24.23
C ASP A 459 -21.79 -3.74 -24.33
N HIS A 460 -22.61 -3.68 -23.27
CA HIS A 460 -23.67 -2.68 -23.19
C HIS A 460 -23.07 -1.33 -22.78
N ILE A 461 -23.18 -0.35 -23.68
CA ILE A 461 -22.57 0.98 -23.51
C ILE A 461 -23.64 2.06 -23.37
N ARG A 462 -23.47 2.94 -22.38
CA ARG A 462 -24.23 4.18 -22.18
C ARG A 462 -23.28 5.38 -22.26
N GLY A 463 -23.66 6.40 -23.02
CA GLY A 463 -22.80 7.57 -23.31
C GLY A 463 -22.01 7.45 -24.61
N PRO A 464 -21.05 8.34 -24.88
CA PRO A 464 -20.31 8.38 -26.15
C PRO A 464 -19.43 7.15 -26.37
N HIS A 465 -19.45 6.54 -27.56
CA HIS A 465 -18.58 5.40 -27.89
C HIS A 465 -17.08 5.74 -27.84
N HIS A 466 -16.73 6.99 -28.12
CA HIS A 466 -15.36 7.53 -28.11
C HIS A 466 -15.18 8.56 -26.99
N ALA A 467 -15.52 8.19 -25.76
CA ALA A 467 -15.30 9.05 -24.61
C ALA A 467 -13.84 9.04 -24.11
N SER A 468 -13.37 10.15 -23.55
CA SER A 468 -12.03 10.22 -22.92
C SER A 468 -11.91 9.38 -21.65
N VAL A 469 -13.04 9.06 -21.01
CA VAL A 469 -13.11 8.20 -19.82
C VAL A 469 -14.09 7.05 -20.05
N THR A 470 -13.65 5.83 -19.81
CA THR A 470 -14.48 4.62 -19.80
C THR A 470 -14.60 4.09 -18.37
N VAL A 471 -15.83 3.90 -17.89
CA VAL A 471 -16.14 3.30 -16.60
C VAL A 471 -16.81 1.95 -16.85
N VAL A 472 -16.15 0.85 -16.48
CA VAL A 472 -16.72 -0.50 -16.53
C VAL A 472 -17.17 -0.89 -15.13
N GLU A 473 -18.41 -1.32 -14.97
CA GLU A 473 -18.94 -1.87 -13.73
C GLU A 473 -19.25 -3.35 -13.90
N TYR A 474 -18.69 -4.18 -13.02
CA TYR A 474 -19.19 -5.53 -12.79
C TYR A 474 -20.23 -5.45 -11.68
N GLY A 475 -21.48 -5.77 -12.01
CA GLY A 475 -22.63 -5.54 -11.14
C GLY A 475 -23.58 -6.71 -11.06
N ASP A 476 -24.40 -6.66 -10.01
CA ASP A 476 -25.46 -7.61 -9.69
C ASP A 476 -26.71 -6.80 -9.36
N TYR A 477 -27.83 -7.13 -10.00
CA TYR A 477 -29.10 -6.41 -9.84
C TYR A 477 -29.71 -6.53 -8.44
N GLU A 478 -29.41 -7.58 -7.68
CA GLU A 478 -29.91 -7.79 -6.31
C GLU A 478 -28.93 -7.28 -5.25
N CYS A 479 -27.71 -6.89 -5.66
CA CYS A 479 -26.71 -6.33 -4.75
C CYS A 479 -27.10 -4.91 -4.29
N PRO A 480 -27.31 -4.67 -2.98
CA PRO A 480 -27.72 -3.35 -2.47
C PRO A 480 -26.71 -2.24 -2.78
N TYR A 481 -25.42 -2.58 -2.82
CA TYR A 481 -24.36 -1.63 -3.14
C TYR A 481 -24.36 -1.21 -4.62
N CYS A 482 -24.78 -2.10 -5.53
CA CYS A 482 -24.96 -1.74 -6.94
C CYS A 482 -26.09 -0.71 -7.10
N GLY A 483 -27.23 -0.94 -6.44
CA GLY A 483 -28.35 0.02 -6.44
C GLY A 483 -28.00 1.36 -5.79
N GLN A 484 -27.20 1.37 -4.72
CA GLN A 484 -26.74 2.61 -4.09
C GLN A 484 -25.80 3.44 -4.98
N VAL A 485 -25.08 2.81 -5.90
CA VAL A 485 -24.13 3.48 -6.81
C VAL A 485 -24.81 3.90 -8.13
N GLU A 486 -25.98 3.37 -8.46
CA GLU A 486 -26.71 3.73 -9.68
C GLU A 486 -26.96 5.25 -9.82
N PRO A 487 -27.44 5.97 -8.77
CA PRO A 487 -27.65 7.41 -8.88
C PRO A 487 -26.34 8.17 -9.08
N VAL A 488 -25.26 7.65 -8.50
CA VAL A 488 -23.90 8.20 -8.61
C VAL A 488 -23.39 8.09 -10.04
N VAL A 489 -23.61 6.95 -10.70
CA VAL A 489 -23.24 6.75 -12.12
C VAL A 489 -24.06 7.67 -13.02
N ARG A 490 -25.36 7.86 -12.73
CA ARG A 490 -26.20 8.81 -13.50
C ARG A 490 -25.70 10.24 -13.37
N GLU A 491 -25.39 10.69 -12.16
CA GLU A 491 -24.81 12.02 -11.92
C GLU A 491 -23.48 12.19 -12.66
N LEU A 492 -22.61 11.17 -12.65
CA LEU A 492 -21.36 11.17 -13.41
C LEU A 492 -21.58 11.31 -14.93
N LEU A 493 -22.55 10.61 -15.49
CA LEU A 493 -22.87 10.72 -16.91
C LEU A 493 -23.43 12.10 -17.26
N ALA A 494 -24.25 12.68 -16.38
CA ALA A 494 -24.83 14.01 -16.56
C ALA A 494 -23.79 15.14 -16.44
N ASP A 495 -22.92 15.07 -15.43
CA ASP A 495 -21.95 16.13 -15.12
C ASP A 495 -20.81 16.23 -16.13
N PHE A 496 -20.33 15.10 -16.65
CA PHE A 496 -19.08 15.07 -17.40
C PHE A 496 -19.27 15.02 -18.91
N GLY A 497 -20.42 14.55 -19.42
CA GLY A 497 -20.80 14.48 -20.86
C GLY A 497 -19.92 13.61 -21.77
N ASP A 498 -18.66 13.39 -21.38
CA ASP A 498 -17.59 12.68 -22.07
C ASP A 498 -17.15 11.47 -21.23
N VAL A 499 -18.12 10.65 -20.82
CA VAL A 499 -17.91 9.41 -20.06
C VAL A 499 -18.68 8.27 -20.73
N ARG A 500 -17.98 7.18 -21.01
CA ARG A 500 -18.52 5.93 -21.54
C ARG A 500 -18.72 4.96 -20.38
N TYR A 501 -19.96 4.67 -20.04
CA TYR A 501 -20.29 3.69 -19.01
C TYR A 501 -20.60 2.32 -19.64
N VAL A 502 -20.06 1.27 -19.03
CA VAL A 502 -20.15 -0.11 -19.52
C VAL A 502 -20.60 -1.00 -18.38
N TRP A 503 -21.66 -1.78 -18.61
CA TRP A 503 -22.14 -2.76 -17.64
C TRP A 503 -21.70 -4.17 -18.02
N ARG A 504 -21.18 -4.92 -17.04
CA ARG A 504 -20.91 -6.36 -17.12
C ARG A 504 -21.58 -7.10 -15.97
N HIS A 505 -22.16 -8.25 -16.28
CA HIS A 505 -22.89 -9.05 -15.29
C HIS A 505 -21.94 -9.83 -14.39
N LEU A 506 -22.17 -9.78 -13.07
CA LEU A 506 -21.52 -10.64 -12.09
C LEU A 506 -22.54 -11.07 -11.02
N PRO A 507 -23.53 -11.90 -11.36
CA PRO A 507 -24.52 -12.37 -10.39
C PRO A 507 -23.86 -13.23 -9.30
N LEU A 508 -24.06 -12.85 -8.04
CA LEU A 508 -23.54 -13.54 -6.85
C LEU A 508 -24.56 -14.56 -6.36
N THR A 509 -24.75 -15.65 -7.13
CA THR A 509 -25.80 -16.65 -6.92
C THR A 509 -25.77 -17.38 -5.57
N ASP A 510 -24.66 -17.28 -4.83
CA ASP A 510 -24.50 -17.84 -3.49
C ASP A 510 -25.21 -17.02 -2.39
N VAL A 511 -25.42 -15.72 -2.63
CA VAL A 511 -26.06 -14.79 -1.69
C VAL A 511 -27.31 -14.10 -2.27
N HIS A 512 -27.40 -13.98 -3.59
CA HIS A 512 -28.47 -13.32 -4.32
C HIS A 512 -29.18 -14.32 -5.24
N ILE A 513 -30.37 -14.76 -4.82
CA ILE A 513 -31.09 -15.89 -5.45
C ILE A 513 -31.69 -15.48 -6.80
N HIS A 514 -32.03 -14.20 -6.97
CA HIS A 514 -32.70 -13.66 -8.15
C HIS A 514 -31.74 -12.98 -9.13
N ALA A 515 -30.48 -12.74 -8.73
CA ALA A 515 -29.46 -12.08 -9.54
C ALA A 515 -29.29 -12.65 -10.94
N GLN A 516 -29.22 -13.99 -11.08
CA GLN A 516 -29.05 -14.65 -12.38
C GLN A 516 -30.25 -14.39 -13.30
N LEU A 517 -31.47 -14.53 -12.79
CA LEU A 517 -32.69 -14.30 -13.56
C LEU A 517 -32.84 -12.83 -13.96
N ALA A 518 -32.52 -11.89 -13.06
CA ALA A 518 -32.52 -10.47 -13.37
C ALA A 518 -31.49 -10.12 -14.47
N ALA A 519 -30.29 -10.70 -14.42
CA ALA A 519 -29.30 -10.54 -15.47
C ALA A 519 -29.80 -11.10 -16.81
N GLU A 520 -30.40 -12.29 -16.82
CA GLU A 520 -30.99 -12.87 -18.03
C GLU A 520 -32.15 -12.04 -18.61
N ALA A 521 -32.98 -11.46 -17.75
CA ALA A 521 -34.05 -10.53 -18.16
C ALA A 521 -33.49 -9.28 -18.85
N SER A 522 -32.38 -8.72 -18.35
CA SER A 522 -31.72 -7.60 -19.01
C SER A 522 -31.16 -7.98 -20.39
N GLU A 523 -30.59 -9.18 -20.55
CA GLU A 523 -30.09 -9.67 -21.84
C GLU A 523 -31.23 -10.00 -22.82
N ALA A 524 -32.34 -10.56 -22.34
CA ALA A 524 -33.54 -10.76 -23.16
C ALA A 524 -34.11 -9.41 -23.65
N ALA A 525 -34.12 -8.38 -22.80
CA ALA A 525 -34.47 -7.01 -23.20
C ALA A 525 -33.46 -6.42 -24.21
N ALA A 526 -32.16 -6.72 -24.06
CA ALA A 526 -31.12 -6.28 -24.99
C ALA A 526 -31.34 -6.80 -26.41
N ARG A 527 -31.77 -8.06 -26.56
CA ARG A 527 -32.11 -8.67 -27.86
C ARG A 527 -33.28 -7.97 -28.56
N GLN A 528 -34.04 -7.17 -27.83
CA GLN A 528 -35.12 -6.32 -28.32
C GLN A 528 -34.75 -4.82 -28.35
N GLY A 529 -33.48 -4.47 -28.06
CA GLY A 529 -32.98 -3.09 -28.10
C GLY A 529 -33.31 -2.25 -26.87
N ARG A 530 -33.73 -2.85 -25.75
CA ARG A 530 -34.19 -2.14 -24.54
C ARG A 530 -33.39 -2.54 -23.28
N PHE A 531 -32.10 -2.87 -23.43
CA PHE A 531 -31.23 -3.26 -22.31
C PHE A 531 -31.25 -2.24 -21.17
N TRP A 532 -31.03 -0.96 -21.52
CA TRP A 532 -30.86 0.12 -20.55
C TRP A 532 -32.14 0.47 -19.78
N ASP A 533 -33.30 0.31 -20.42
CA ASP A 533 -34.60 0.50 -19.76
C ASP A 533 -34.84 -0.59 -18.73
N MET A 534 -34.55 -1.85 -19.10
CA MET A 534 -34.63 -2.97 -18.16
C MET A 534 -33.60 -2.84 -17.04
N HIS A 535 -32.34 -2.51 -17.36
CA HIS A 535 -31.27 -2.31 -16.37
C HIS A 535 -31.66 -1.28 -15.31
N ASP A 536 -32.16 -0.11 -15.72
CA ASP A 536 -32.59 0.95 -14.81
C ASP A 536 -33.78 0.52 -13.93
N LEU A 537 -34.72 -0.22 -14.53
CA LEU A 537 -35.89 -0.71 -13.82
C LEU A 537 -35.51 -1.75 -12.75
N LEU A 538 -34.60 -2.66 -13.08
CA LEU A 538 -34.11 -3.69 -12.14
C LEU A 538 -33.34 -3.08 -10.97
N LEU A 539 -32.45 -2.11 -11.22
CA LEU A 539 -31.71 -1.43 -10.15
C LEU A 539 -32.58 -0.53 -9.27
N SER A 540 -33.65 0.06 -9.82
CA SER A 540 -34.60 0.86 -9.04
C SER A 540 -35.59 0.00 -8.24
N ARG A 541 -35.76 -1.28 -8.59
CA ARG A 541 -36.71 -2.22 -7.98
C ARG A 541 -36.01 -3.50 -7.50
N GLN A 542 -34.90 -3.38 -6.76
CA GLN A 542 -34.09 -4.53 -6.32
C GLN A 542 -34.83 -5.54 -5.43
N GLU A 543 -35.95 -5.15 -4.81
CA GLU A 543 -36.79 -6.04 -4.00
C GLU A 543 -37.80 -6.85 -4.84
N ALA A 544 -37.99 -6.51 -6.12
CA ALA A 544 -38.97 -7.10 -7.03
C ALA A 544 -38.28 -7.73 -8.26
N LEU A 545 -37.51 -8.80 -8.01
CA LEU A 545 -36.71 -9.52 -9.01
C LEU A 545 -37.18 -10.95 -9.27
N ARG A 546 -38.36 -11.35 -8.78
CA ARG A 546 -38.91 -12.67 -9.05
C ARG A 546 -39.36 -12.77 -10.50
N ILE A 547 -39.53 -13.98 -11.00
CA ILE A 547 -39.87 -14.20 -12.41
C ILE A 547 -41.17 -13.47 -12.82
N GLU A 548 -42.15 -13.40 -11.92
CA GLU A 548 -43.40 -12.66 -12.13
C GLU A 548 -43.18 -11.14 -12.20
N ASP A 549 -42.28 -10.62 -11.36
CA ASP A 549 -41.90 -9.21 -11.37
C ASP A 549 -41.17 -8.88 -12.68
N LEU A 550 -40.25 -9.75 -13.13
CA LEU A 550 -39.50 -9.58 -14.38
C LEU A 550 -40.43 -9.52 -15.60
N TYR A 551 -41.50 -10.32 -15.63
CA TYR A 551 -42.51 -10.22 -16.69
C TYR A 551 -43.31 -8.91 -16.62
N THR A 552 -43.63 -8.44 -15.42
CA THR A 552 -44.29 -7.15 -15.23
C THR A 552 -43.39 -6.01 -15.73
N HIS A 553 -42.11 -6.03 -15.35
CA HIS A 553 -41.11 -5.05 -15.79
C HIS A 553 -40.91 -5.06 -17.31
N ALA A 554 -40.88 -6.24 -17.93
CA ALA A 554 -40.80 -6.38 -19.38
C ALA A 554 -42.02 -5.77 -20.10
N ALA A 555 -43.21 -5.95 -19.53
CA ALA A 555 -44.43 -5.34 -20.04
C ALA A 555 -44.43 -3.82 -19.85
N ASP A 556 -43.98 -3.31 -18.69
CA ASP A 556 -43.89 -1.88 -18.36
C ASP A 556 -43.02 -1.12 -19.39
N ILE A 557 -41.92 -1.73 -19.85
CA ILE A 557 -41.04 -1.12 -20.85
C ILE A 557 -41.48 -1.45 -22.30
N GLY A 558 -42.56 -2.19 -22.49
CA GLY A 558 -43.16 -2.48 -23.80
C GLY A 558 -42.37 -3.47 -24.65
N LEU A 559 -41.85 -4.54 -24.04
CA LEU A 559 -41.24 -5.65 -24.79
C LEU A 559 -42.31 -6.54 -25.47
N ASP A 560 -41.89 -7.26 -26.50
CA ASP A 560 -42.63 -8.43 -27.00
C ASP A 560 -42.54 -9.54 -25.95
N MET A 561 -43.65 -9.77 -25.27
CA MET A 561 -43.74 -10.72 -24.16
C MET A 561 -43.59 -12.17 -24.60
N GLU A 562 -44.09 -12.56 -25.78
CA GLU A 562 -43.92 -13.93 -26.28
C GLU A 562 -42.45 -14.23 -26.58
N ARG A 563 -41.74 -13.25 -27.15
CA ARG A 563 -40.30 -13.35 -27.38
C ARG A 563 -39.52 -13.33 -26.07
N PHE A 564 -39.88 -12.45 -25.14
CA PHE A 564 -39.22 -12.34 -23.84
C PHE A 564 -39.37 -13.62 -23.02
N GLU A 565 -40.58 -14.17 -22.89
CA GLU A 565 -40.82 -15.44 -22.20
C GLU A 565 -40.02 -16.59 -22.81
N ARG A 566 -39.92 -16.64 -24.14
CA ARG A 566 -39.13 -17.65 -24.84
C ARG A 566 -37.64 -17.53 -24.54
N ASP A 567 -37.10 -16.31 -24.59
CA ASP A 567 -35.70 -16.03 -24.30
C ASP A 567 -35.36 -16.35 -22.82
N MET A 568 -36.26 -16.03 -21.88
CA MET A 568 -36.14 -16.38 -20.46
C MET A 568 -36.19 -17.89 -20.23
N ARG A 569 -37.15 -18.62 -20.82
CA ARG A 569 -37.24 -20.09 -20.68
C ARG A 569 -36.06 -20.81 -21.31
N ALA A 570 -35.52 -20.27 -22.39
CA ALA A 570 -34.36 -20.82 -23.10
C ALA A 570 -33.02 -20.42 -22.47
N HIS A 571 -33.02 -19.58 -21.42
CA HIS A 571 -31.81 -19.01 -20.82
C HIS A 571 -30.90 -18.35 -21.87
N ALA A 572 -31.49 -17.64 -22.84
CA ALA A 572 -30.79 -17.12 -24.02
C ALA A 572 -29.66 -16.12 -23.67
N GLY A 573 -29.72 -15.49 -22.50
CA GLY A 573 -28.69 -14.60 -21.96
C GLY A 573 -27.57 -15.30 -21.18
N ALA A 574 -27.75 -16.55 -20.77
CA ALA A 574 -26.84 -17.23 -19.82
C ALA A 574 -25.41 -17.34 -20.34
N ALA A 575 -25.23 -17.63 -21.64
CA ALA A 575 -23.90 -17.67 -22.25
C ALA A 575 -23.17 -16.33 -22.15
N ARG A 576 -23.88 -15.21 -22.39
CA ARG A 576 -23.30 -13.87 -22.29
C ARG A 576 -22.91 -13.54 -20.85
N ILE A 577 -23.76 -13.89 -19.90
CA ILE A 577 -23.50 -13.70 -18.47
C ILE A 577 -22.29 -14.53 -18.03
N ALA A 578 -22.18 -15.79 -18.46
CA ALA A 578 -21.03 -16.64 -18.17
C ALA A 578 -19.71 -16.03 -18.69
N GLU A 579 -19.70 -15.49 -19.91
CA GLU A 579 -18.51 -14.78 -20.44
C GLU A 579 -18.14 -13.55 -19.59
N ASN A 580 -19.14 -12.82 -19.07
CA ASN A 580 -18.89 -11.67 -18.22
C ASN A 580 -18.28 -12.13 -16.90
N VAL A 581 -18.80 -13.20 -16.30
CA VAL A 581 -18.26 -13.85 -15.09
C VAL A 581 -16.81 -14.33 -15.32
N ASP A 582 -16.54 -15.02 -16.42
CA ASP A 582 -15.18 -15.46 -16.78
C ASP A 582 -14.23 -14.26 -16.92
N SER A 583 -14.69 -13.18 -17.55
CA SER A 583 -13.91 -11.94 -17.67
C SER A 583 -13.66 -11.26 -16.32
N ALA A 584 -14.58 -11.42 -15.37
CA ALA A 584 -14.47 -10.94 -14.00
C ALA A 584 -13.37 -11.74 -13.26
N ASP A 585 -13.38 -13.06 -13.36
CA ASP A 585 -12.38 -13.96 -12.77
C ASP A 585 -10.98 -13.69 -13.33
N LEU A 586 -10.85 -13.56 -14.65
CA LEU A 586 -9.59 -13.18 -15.32
C LEU A 586 -9.10 -11.80 -14.86
N SER A 587 -10.02 -10.90 -14.50
CA SER A 587 -9.70 -9.58 -13.97
C SER A 587 -9.52 -9.57 -12.45
N SER A 588 -9.62 -10.73 -11.76
CA SER A 588 -9.58 -10.90 -10.29
C SER A 588 -10.72 -10.18 -9.53
N VAL A 589 -11.91 -10.09 -10.14
CA VAL A 589 -13.11 -9.48 -9.53
C VAL A 589 -13.80 -10.56 -8.68
N ALA A 590 -13.92 -10.31 -7.38
CA ALA A 590 -14.47 -11.30 -6.43
C ALA A 590 -15.83 -10.89 -5.84
N GLY A 591 -16.38 -9.73 -6.23
CA GLY A 591 -17.65 -9.23 -5.70
C GLY A 591 -18.14 -7.97 -6.42
N THR A 592 -19.35 -7.52 -6.04
CA THR A 592 -20.07 -6.42 -6.70
C THR A 592 -20.39 -5.27 -5.72
N PRO A 593 -20.48 -4.02 -6.20
CA PRO A 593 -20.02 -3.57 -7.50
C PRO A 593 -18.48 -3.51 -7.54
N THR A 594 -17.89 -3.82 -8.69
CA THR A 594 -16.47 -3.55 -8.94
C THR A 594 -16.32 -2.66 -10.16
N PHE A 595 -15.64 -1.51 -9.98
CA PHE A 595 -15.45 -0.53 -11.04
C PHE A 595 -14.04 -0.56 -11.63
N PHE A 596 -13.94 -0.37 -12.94
CA PHE A 596 -12.70 -0.06 -13.63
C PHE A 596 -12.83 1.27 -14.37
N ILE A 597 -11.86 2.16 -14.22
CA ILE A 597 -11.84 3.47 -14.89
C ILE A 597 -10.63 3.50 -15.81
N ASN A 598 -10.87 3.61 -17.12
CA ASN A 598 -9.87 3.44 -18.16
C ASN A 598 -9.05 2.16 -17.98
N GLY A 599 -9.74 1.07 -17.63
CA GLY A 599 -9.13 -0.25 -17.42
C GLY A 599 -8.46 -0.46 -16.06
N ARG A 600 -8.36 0.56 -15.18
CA ARG A 600 -7.78 0.41 -13.84
C ARG A 600 -8.86 0.18 -12.79
N ARG A 601 -8.66 -0.79 -11.91
CA ARG A 601 -9.60 -1.09 -10.82
C ARG A 601 -9.69 0.08 -9.84
N HIS A 602 -10.91 0.36 -9.40
CA HIS A 602 -11.21 1.27 -8.31
C HIS A 602 -11.30 0.49 -6.99
N HIS A 603 -10.45 0.84 -6.02
CA HIS A 603 -10.42 0.25 -4.68
C HIS A 603 -11.00 1.15 -3.59
N GLY A 604 -11.55 2.32 -3.97
CA GLY A 604 -12.14 3.27 -3.03
C GLY A 604 -13.49 2.78 -2.47
N ALA A 605 -13.98 3.48 -1.44
CA ALA A 605 -15.35 3.26 -1.00
C ALA A 605 -16.32 3.55 -2.15
N TYR A 606 -17.34 2.72 -2.31
CA TYR A 606 -18.36 2.82 -3.37
C TYR A 606 -19.31 4.00 -3.14
N ASN A 607 -18.76 5.22 -3.06
CA ASN A 607 -19.50 6.46 -2.84
C ASN A 607 -19.19 7.47 -3.95
N LEU A 608 -20.13 8.40 -4.14
CA LEU A 608 -20.07 9.48 -5.13
C LEU A 608 -18.72 10.21 -5.10
N THR A 609 -18.25 10.58 -3.92
CA THR A 609 -17.03 11.37 -3.78
C THR A 609 -15.80 10.64 -4.30
N SER A 610 -15.67 9.34 -4.04
CA SER A 610 -14.52 8.54 -4.47
C SER A 610 -14.54 8.28 -5.98
N LEU A 611 -15.71 7.91 -6.52
CA LEU A 611 -15.85 7.60 -7.94
C LEU A 611 -15.71 8.86 -8.80
N THR A 612 -16.33 9.97 -8.40
CA THR A 612 -16.19 11.29 -9.06
C THR A 612 -14.76 11.81 -9.03
N ALA A 613 -14.05 11.67 -7.90
CA ALA A 613 -12.65 12.05 -7.84
C ALA A 613 -11.79 11.21 -8.82
N ALA A 614 -12.09 9.92 -8.94
CA ALA A 614 -11.35 9.02 -9.83
C ALA A 614 -11.64 9.31 -11.32
N VAL A 615 -12.90 9.60 -11.68
CA VAL A 615 -13.29 10.01 -13.04
C VAL A 615 -12.68 11.37 -13.40
N ARG A 616 -12.72 12.36 -12.51
CA ARG A 616 -12.04 13.66 -12.70
C ARG A 616 -10.54 13.47 -12.96
N ALA A 617 -9.87 12.68 -12.13
CA ALA A 617 -8.45 12.39 -12.30
C ALA A 617 -8.15 11.66 -13.62
N ALA A 618 -9.03 10.76 -14.07
CA ALA A 618 -8.88 10.11 -15.38
C ALA A 618 -9.02 11.10 -16.54
N ARG A 619 -10.00 12.01 -16.47
CA ARG A 619 -10.23 13.04 -17.49
C ARG A 619 -9.07 14.06 -17.56
N GLU A 620 -8.56 14.50 -16.42
CA GLU A 620 -7.38 15.39 -16.36
C GLU A 620 -6.14 14.74 -16.97
N ARG A 621 -6.00 13.42 -16.90
CA ARG A 621 -4.90 12.70 -17.58
C ARG A 621 -5.14 12.57 -19.08
N ALA A 622 -6.37 12.28 -19.49
CA ALA A 622 -6.72 12.14 -20.90
C ALA A 622 -6.41 13.45 -21.67
N SER A 623 -6.72 14.61 -21.09
CA SER A 623 -6.44 15.92 -21.69
C SER A 623 -4.94 16.27 -21.81
N VAL A 624 -4.07 15.58 -21.07
CA VAL A 624 -2.61 15.74 -21.16
C VAL A 624 -2.01 14.88 -22.29
N THR A 625 -2.73 13.83 -22.71
CA THR A 625 -2.25 12.83 -23.67
C THR A 625 -2.61 13.22 -25.12
N THR A 626 -3.75 13.90 -25.31
CA THR A 626 -4.09 14.67 -26.51
C THR A 626 -3.26 15.94 -26.62
#